data_AF-A0A6P0N4A5-F1
#
_entry.id   AF-A0A6P0N4A5-F1
#
_cell.length_a   1.000
_cell.length_b   1.000
_cell.length_c   1.000
_cell.angle_alpha   90.00
_cell.angle_beta   90.00
_cell.angle_gamma   90.00
#
_symmetry.space_group_name_H-M   'P 1'
#
loop_
_entity.id
_entity.type
_entity.pdbx_description
1 polymer ?
#
loop_
_entity_poly.entity_id
_entity_poly.type
_entity_poly.pdbx_seq_one_letter_code
_entity_poly.pdbx_strand_id
1 'polypeptide(L)'
;MYTNLPKLSSLDEASNLVNLDRYPLNRLSSDRGQALIGDCQRQLDNTGCCLLPEFINSETLELFKKESEKLSVHAHYSNMLANVYFSEDDESLTKEHPKRFFFNRTSGFVRADSFPTDSLILHLYNWPAFAPFIQACLKEEKLYKYADPLSYIAFNVIKPGQEFPWHFDNNHVSVTVITQAPEKGGIFEYCHNIRSGASQFCKNNKIMIYLRITYLSI
;
A
#
# COMPACT_ATOMS: atom_id res chain seq x y z
N MET A 1 -11.59 2.54 -44.35
CA MET A 1 -12.06 3.61 -43.45
C MET A 1 -12.17 3.01 -42.06
N TYR A 2 -11.09 3.07 -41.27
CA TYR A 2 -11.11 2.59 -39.90
C TYR A 2 -11.65 3.73 -39.02
N THR A 3 -12.88 3.53 -38.57
CA THR A 3 -13.66 4.41 -37.72
C THR A 3 -13.00 4.57 -36.36
N ASN A 4 -12.67 5.82 -36.03
CA ASN A 4 -12.48 6.41 -34.70
C ASN A 4 -12.36 5.43 -33.52
N LEU A 5 -11.12 5.13 -33.14
CA LEU A 5 -10.82 4.73 -31.76
C LEU A 5 -11.32 5.85 -30.83
N PRO A 6 -12.03 5.54 -29.73
CA PRO A 6 -12.39 6.56 -28.75
C PRO A 6 -11.11 7.24 -28.26
N LYS A 7 -11.12 8.59 -28.22
CA LYS A 7 -10.06 9.36 -27.58
C LYS A 7 -9.96 8.88 -26.12
N LEU A 8 -8.76 8.45 -25.71
CA LEU A 8 -8.41 8.21 -24.31
C LEU A 8 -8.97 9.36 -23.48
N SER A 9 -9.69 9.03 -22.42
CA SER A 9 -10.21 10.02 -21.50
C SER A 9 -9.01 10.74 -20.85
N SER A 10 -9.16 12.00 -20.44
CA SER A 10 -8.12 12.68 -19.67
C SER A 10 -7.80 11.97 -18.35
N LEU A 11 -8.59 10.98 -17.91
CA LEU A 11 -8.35 10.21 -16.69
C LEU A 11 -7.49 8.95 -16.92
N ASP A 12 -7.14 8.64 -18.17
CA ASP A 12 -6.36 7.44 -18.51
C ASP A 12 -4.84 7.67 -18.33
N GLU A 13 -4.40 8.93 -18.25
CA GLU A 13 -3.01 9.25 -17.94
C GLU A 13 -2.77 9.15 -16.43
N ALA A 14 -1.80 8.34 -16.02
CA ALA A 14 -1.48 8.15 -14.60
C ALA A 14 -1.09 9.45 -13.87
N SER A 15 -0.63 10.49 -14.59
CA SER A 15 -0.41 11.84 -14.04
C SER A 15 -1.69 12.48 -13.50
N ASN A 16 -2.84 12.13 -14.06
CA ASN A 16 -4.14 12.68 -13.68
C ASN A 16 -4.79 11.90 -12.54
N LEU A 17 -4.11 10.90 -11.97
CA LEU A 17 -4.56 10.16 -10.78
C LEU A 17 -4.05 10.79 -9.47
N VAL A 18 -2.89 11.45 -9.53
CA VAL A 18 -2.18 11.99 -8.37
C VAL A 18 -2.42 13.50 -8.27
N ASN A 19 -2.49 14.02 -7.04
CA ASN A 19 -2.46 15.45 -6.78
C ASN A 19 -1.05 16.00 -7.06
N LEU A 20 -0.73 16.24 -8.33
CA LEU A 20 0.58 16.70 -8.78
C LEU A 20 0.94 18.11 -8.31
N ASP A 21 -0.07 18.93 -7.97
CA ASP A 21 0.15 20.23 -7.37
C ASP A 21 0.74 20.10 -5.97
N ARG A 22 0.38 19.07 -5.22
CA ARG A 22 0.95 18.78 -3.89
C ARG A 22 2.17 17.86 -3.98
N TYR A 23 2.13 16.88 -4.87
CA TYR A 23 3.13 15.82 -5.01
C TYR A 23 3.68 15.77 -6.44
N PRO A 24 4.67 16.61 -6.80
CA PRO A 24 5.15 16.76 -8.17
C PRO A 24 6.04 15.58 -8.63
N LEU A 25 5.48 14.38 -8.68
CA LEU A 25 6.18 13.14 -9.03
C LEU A 25 6.79 13.16 -10.44
N ASN A 26 6.21 13.94 -11.36
CA ASN A 26 6.75 14.13 -12.71
C ASN A 26 7.90 15.16 -12.78
N ARG A 27 8.22 15.85 -11.67
CA ARG A 27 9.22 16.93 -11.59
C ARG A 27 10.07 16.80 -10.32
N LEU A 28 10.53 15.59 -10.00
CA LEU A 28 11.31 15.32 -8.80
C LEU A 28 12.60 16.15 -8.70
N SER A 29 13.21 16.55 -9.83
CA SER A 29 14.40 17.40 -9.86
C SER A 29 14.15 18.88 -9.57
N SER A 30 12.90 19.32 -9.54
CA SER A 30 12.56 20.70 -9.17
C SER A 30 12.72 20.93 -7.66
N ASP A 31 12.83 22.19 -7.24
CA ASP A 31 12.90 22.56 -5.82
C ASP A 31 11.73 21.97 -5.01
N ARG A 32 10.52 21.97 -5.58
CA ARG A 32 9.33 21.39 -4.96
C ARG A 32 9.43 19.86 -4.86
N GLY A 33 9.98 19.20 -5.88
CA GLY A 33 10.22 17.76 -5.88
C GLY A 33 11.27 17.33 -4.85
N GLN A 34 12.38 18.07 -4.76
CA GLN A 34 13.42 17.82 -3.76
C GLN A 34 12.91 18.11 -2.33
N ALA A 35 12.12 19.16 -2.14
CA ALA A 35 11.49 19.45 -0.85
C ALA A 35 10.54 18.31 -0.40
N LEU A 36 9.75 17.76 -1.33
CA LEU A 36 8.89 16.59 -1.06
C LEU A 36 9.72 15.38 -0.64
N ILE A 37 10.76 15.03 -1.41
CA ILE A 37 11.64 13.89 -1.09
C ILE A 37 12.27 14.08 0.29
N GLY A 38 12.78 15.27 0.59
CA GLY A 38 13.36 15.60 1.89
C GLY A 38 12.36 15.46 3.03
N ASP A 39 11.08 15.81 2.81
CA ASP A 39 10.03 15.60 3.81
C ASP A 39 9.74 14.11 4.05
N CYS A 40 9.56 13.34 2.99
CA CYS A 40 9.37 11.89 3.10
C CYS A 40 10.52 11.22 3.84
N GLN A 41 11.77 11.58 3.50
CA GLN A 41 12.97 11.06 4.16
C GLN A 41 13.00 11.40 5.64
N ARG A 42 12.67 12.64 6.03
CA ARG A 42 12.57 13.02 7.45
C ARG A 42 11.51 12.21 8.20
N GLN A 43 10.33 12.01 7.60
CA GLN A 43 9.27 11.21 8.22
C GLN A 43 9.72 9.76 8.44
N LEU A 44 10.34 9.15 7.42
CA LEU A 44 10.89 7.79 7.49
C LEU A 44 12.03 7.67 8.51
N ASP A 45 12.98 8.61 8.53
CA ASP A 45 14.10 8.58 9.47
C ASP A 45 13.61 8.71 10.93
N ASN A 46 12.58 9.53 11.17
CA ASN A 46 12.06 9.78 12.52
C ASN A 46 11.14 8.69 13.04
N THR A 47 10.27 8.14 12.17
CA THR A 47 9.16 7.29 12.60
C THR A 47 9.14 5.94 11.92
N GLY A 48 9.97 5.67 10.92
CA GLY A 48 9.88 4.47 10.09
C GLY A 48 8.68 4.45 9.12
N CYS A 49 7.85 5.49 9.14
CA CYS A 49 6.65 5.64 8.33
C CYS A 49 6.60 7.03 7.66
N CYS A 50 6.10 7.12 6.42
CA CYS A 50 5.80 8.39 5.75
C CYS A 50 4.32 8.47 5.39
N LEU A 51 3.70 9.60 5.69
CA LEU A 51 2.29 9.90 5.40
C LEU A 51 2.16 10.91 4.26
N LEU A 52 1.45 10.51 3.20
CA LEU A 52 1.11 11.39 2.07
C LEU A 52 -0.42 11.56 1.94
N PRO A 53 -1.04 12.41 2.79
CA PRO A 53 -2.49 12.65 2.74
C PRO A 53 -2.93 13.27 1.40
N GLU A 54 -4.09 12.86 0.89
CA GLU A 54 -4.69 13.43 -0.34
C GLU A 54 -3.79 13.29 -1.57
N PHE A 55 -3.01 12.20 -1.61
CA PHE A 55 -2.11 11.88 -2.71
C PHE A 55 -2.85 11.59 -4.01
N ILE A 56 -3.97 10.86 -3.93
CA ILE A 56 -4.89 10.68 -5.05
C ILE A 56 -5.86 11.85 -5.05
N ASN A 57 -6.13 12.43 -6.22
CA ASN A 57 -7.13 13.49 -6.31
C ASN A 57 -8.54 12.96 -6.01
N SER A 58 -9.44 13.84 -5.57
CA SER A 58 -10.78 13.45 -5.11
C SER A 58 -11.61 12.76 -6.19
N GLU A 59 -11.53 13.21 -7.44
CA GLU A 59 -12.29 12.63 -8.56
C GLU A 59 -11.82 11.21 -8.88
N THR A 60 -10.50 10.99 -8.91
CA THR A 60 -9.88 9.69 -9.15
C THR A 60 -10.14 8.74 -8.00
N LEU A 61 -10.18 9.24 -6.76
CA LEU A 61 -10.46 8.41 -5.61
C LEU A 61 -11.84 7.76 -5.70
N GLU A 62 -12.86 8.47 -6.18
CA GLU A 62 -14.16 7.87 -6.43
C GLU A 62 -14.13 6.73 -7.45
N LEU A 63 -13.24 6.83 -8.44
CA LEU A 63 -13.01 5.76 -9.40
C LEU A 63 -12.27 4.59 -8.75
N PHE A 64 -11.24 4.86 -7.93
CA PHE A 64 -10.51 3.83 -7.16
C PHE A 64 -11.45 3.08 -6.22
N LYS A 65 -12.39 3.78 -5.57
CA LYS A 65 -13.41 3.17 -4.71
C LYS A 65 -14.32 2.23 -5.50
N LYS A 66 -14.88 2.69 -6.63
CA LYS A 66 -15.73 1.85 -7.49
C LYS A 66 -15.00 0.64 -8.06
N GLU A 67 -13.74 0.81 -8.45
CA GLU A 67 -12.89 -0.30 -8.90
C GLU A 67 -12.62 -1.28 -7.75
N SER A 68 -12.29 -0.76 -6.56
CA SER A 68 -12.07 -1.54 -5.33
C SER A 68 -13.29 -2.38 -4.95
N GLU A 69 -14.49 -1.80 -5.03
CA GLU A 69 -15.76 -2.50 -4.77
C GLU A 69 -15.95 -3.68 -5.73
N LYS A 70 -15.71 -3.47 -7.03
CA LYS A 70 -15.77 -4.54 -8.05
C LYS A 70 -14.74 -5.63 -7.80
N LEU A 71 -13.49 -5.25 -7.53
CA LEU A 71 -12.40 -6.19 -7.23
C LEU A 71 -12.68 -7.01 -5.96
N SER A 72 -13.34 -6.42 -4.97
CA SER A 72 -13.59 -7.06 -3.67
C SER A 72 -14.40 -8.36 -3.76
N VAL A 73 -15.18 -8.53 -4.83
CA VAL A 73 -15.93 -9.78 -5.12
C VAL A 73 -14.99 -10.95 -5.41
N HIS A 74 -13.79 -10.69 -5.91
CA HIS A 74 -12.76 -11.70 -6.19
C HIS A 74 -11.89 -12.03 -4.98
N ALA A 75 -12.19 -11.46 -3.81
CA ALA A 75 -11.37 -11.66 -2.62
C ALA A 75 -11.49 -13.10 -2.11
N HIS A 76 -10.33 -13.75 -1.96
CA HIS A 76 -10.23 -15.02 -1.26
C HIS A 76 -10.02 -14.74 0.23
N TYR A 77 -10.95 -15.22 1.06
CA TYR A 77 -10.88 -15.05 2.52
C TYR A 77 -10.23 -16.27 3.15
N SER A 78 -9.18 -16.04 3.93
CA SER A 78 -8.60 -17.05 4.81
C SER A 78 -9.05 -16.78 6.23
N ASN A 79 -9.46 -17.82 6.96
CA ASN A 79 -9.57 -17.78 8.42
C ASN A 79 -8.49 -18.70 9.00
N MET A 80 -7.44 -18.12 9.54
CA MET A 80 -6.31 -18.87 10.10
C MET A 80 -5.76 -18.19 11.35
N LEU A 81 -5.18 -18.98 12.23
CA LEU A 81 -4.32 -18.47 13.29
C LEU A 81 -2.94 -18.16 12.72
N ALA A 82 -2.42 -16.97 13.03
CA ALA A 82 -1.08 -16.55 12.63
C ALA A 82 -0.40 -15.81 13.77
N ASN A 83 0.90 -16.07 13.96
CA ASN A 83 1.77 -15.21 14.74
C ASN A 83 2.37 -14.11 13.86
N VAL A 84 3.12 -13.19 14.47
CA VAL A 84 3.70 -12.02 13.78
C VAL A 84 4.71 -12.38 12.66
N TYR A 85 5.16 -13.63 12.60
CA TYR A 85 6.13 -14.15 11.62
C TYR A 85 5.52 -15.10 10.59
N PHE A 86 4.21 -15.37 10.67
CA PHE A 86 3.54 -16.40 9.86
C PHE A 86 4.17 -17.80 9.97
N SER A 87 4.64 -18.16 11.17
CA SER A 87 5.27 -19.47 11.43
C SER A 87 4.41 -20.38 12.32
N GLU A 88 4.83 -21.64 12.43
CA GLU A 88 4.37 -22.53 13.50
C GLU A 88 4.84 -22.04 14.89
N ASP A 89 4.20 -22.58 15.93
CA ASP A 89 4.59 -22.36 17.32
C ASP A 89 5.95 -22.98 17.62
N ASP A 90 6.60 -22.51 18.68
CA ASP A 90 7.92 -22.97 19.10
C ASP A 90 7.99 -23.05 20.61
N GLU A 91 7.73 -24.25 21.15
CA GLU A 91 7.65 -24.48 22.59
C GLU A 91 8.98 -24.32 23.32
N SER A 92 10.10 -24.25 22.59
CA SER A 92 11.42 -23.99 23.18
C SER A 92 11.59 -22.53 23.63
N LEU A 93 10.74 -21.63 23.15
CA LEU A 93 10.77 -20.21 23.50
C LEU A 93 9.91 -19.90 24.73
N THR A 94 10.19 -18.77 25.36
CA THR A 94 9.37 -18.26 26.47
C THR A 94 7.94 -18.01 26.00
N LYS A 95 6.96 -18.13 26.90
CA LYS A 95 5.54 -17.91 26.58
C LYS A 95 5.28 -16.48 26.10
N GLU A 96 6.12 -15.54 26.50
CA GLU A 96 6.07 -14.12 26.16
C GLU A 96 6.77 -13.80 24.83
N HIS A 97 7.31 -14.80 24.11
CA HIS A 97 7.94 -14.57 22.81
C HIS A 97 6.87 -14.33 21.72
N PRO A 98 7.00 -13.31 20.83
CA PRO A 98 6.00 -13.00 19.79
C PRO A 98 5.61 -14.16 18.86
N LYS A 99 6.54 -15.09 18.62
CA LYS A 99 6.29 -16.33 17.85
C LYS A 99 5.24 -17.26 18.49
N ARG A 100 5.05 -17.15 19.81
CA ARG A 100 4.10 -17.97 20.59
C ARG A 100 2.72 -17.32 20.76
N PHE A 101 2.54 -16.09 20.28
CA PHE A 101 1.25 -15.40 20.30
C PHE A 101 0.57 -15.48 18.95
N PHE A 102 -0.62 -16.08 18.93
CA PHE A 102 -1.42 -16.25 17.71
C PHE A 102 -2.66 -15.36 17.74
N PHE A 103 -2.95 -14.78 16.58
CA PHE A 103 -4.11 -13.93 16.34
C PHE A 103 -4.98 -14.56 15.24
N ASN A 104 -6.28 -14.31 15.30
CA ASN A 104 -7.16 -14.64 14.19
C ASN A 104 -6.87 -13.69 13.02
N ARG A 105 -6.53 -14.25 11.87
CA ARG A 105 -6.41 -13.53 10.61
C ARG A 105 -7.60 -13.90 9.72
N THR A 106 -8.46 -12.93 9.46
CA THR A 106 -9.73 -13.14 8.74
C THR A 106 -9.88 -12.26 7.50
N SER A 107 -8.83 -11.55 7.11
CA SER A 107 -8.82 -10.64 5.95
C SER A 107 -8.90 -11.39 4.62
N GLY A 108 -9.55 -10.77 3.62
CA GLY A 108 -9.56 -11.21 2.23
C GLY A 108 -8.40 -10.64 1.43
N PHE A 109 -7.97 -11.37 0.41
CA PHE A 109 -6.93 -10.94 -0.53
C PHE A 109 -7.39 -11.13 -1.98
N VAL A 110 -7.18 -10.13 -2.82
CA VAL A 110 -7.38 -10.21 -4.27
C VAL A 110 -6.01 -10.32 -4.94
N ARG A 111 -5.83 -11.35 -5.75
CA ARG A 111 -4.59 -11.58 -6.50
C ARG A 111 -4.46 -10.60 -7.66
N ALA A 112 -3.23 -10.31 -8.05
CA ALA A 112 -2.92 -9.37 -9.11
C ALA A 112 -3.49 -9.77 -10.48
N ASP A 113 -3.68 -11.06 -10.75
CA ASP A 113 -4.29 -11.58 -11.98
C ASP A 113 -5.81 -11.38 -12.07
N SER A 114 -6.45 -10.93 -10.98
CA SER A 114 -7.88 -10.59 -10.94
C SER A 114 -8.14 -9.13 -11.36
N PHE A 115 -7.10 -8.32 -11.54
CA PHE A 115 -7.24 -6.94 -11.95
C PHE A 115 -7.53 -6.84 -13.45
N PRO A 116 -8.50 -6.01 -13.87
CA PRO A 116 -8.74 -5.79 -15.28
C PRO A 116 -7.57 -5.01 -15.91
N THR A 117 -7.38 -5.16 -17.21
CA THR A 117 -6.26 -4.55 -17.94
C THR A 117 -6.29 -3.03 -17.95
N ASP A 118 -7.47 -2.44 -17.77
CA ASP A 118 -7.72 -1.00 -17.67
C ASP A 118 -7.82 -0.51 -16.22
N SER A 119 -7.30 -1.30 -15.26
CA SER A 119 -7.27 -0.94 -13.84
C SER A 119 -6.50 0.36 -13.59
N LEU A 120 -7.16 1.33 -12.95
CA LEU A 120 -6.54 2.59 -12.56
C LEU A 120 -5.52 2.39 -11.43
N ILE A 121 -5.78 1.41 -10.55
CA ILE A 121 -4.85 1.01 -9.50
C ILE A 121 -3.55 0.48 -10.12
N LEU A 122 -3.65 -0.37 -11.15
CA LEU A 122 -2.48 -0.84 -11.90
C LEU A 122 -1.82 0.27 -12.71
N HIS A 123 -2.58 1.22 -13.26
CA HIS A 123 -2.01 2.39 -13.94
C HIS A 123 -1.14 3.22 -12.99
N LEU A 124 -1.61 3.49 -11.77
CA LEU A 124 -0.80 4.17 -10.76
C LEU A 124 0.46 3.37 -10.40
N TYR A 125 0.31 2.08 -10.10
CA TYR A 125 1.42 1.20 -9.72
C TYR A 125 2.49 1.11 -10.83
N ASN A 126 2.07 1.13 -12.09
CA ASN A 126 2.95 1.04 -13.25
C ASN A 126 3.40 2.41 -13.78
N TRP A 127 2.96 3.51 -13.18
CA TRP A 127 3.33 4.84 -13.63
C TRP A 127 4.85 5.04 -13.53
N PRO A 128 5.54 5.44 -14.61
CA PRO A 128 7.00 5.54 -14.62
C PRO A 128 7.58 6.51 -13.58
N ALA A 129 6.80 7.47 -13.09
CA ALA A 129 7.23 8.41 -12.06
C ALA A 129 7.09 7.86 -10.62
N PHE A 130 6.28 6.81 -10.41
CA PHE A 130 5.93 6.34 -9.07
C PHE A 130 7.10 5.61 -8.39
N ALA A 131 7.68 4.60 -9.04
CA ALA A 131 8.82 3.86 -8.47
C ALA A 131 10.06 4.74 -8.21
N PRO A 132 10.48 5.66 -9.12
CA PRO A 132 11.58 6.59 -8.85
C PRO A 132 11.32 7.50 -7.64
N PHE A 133 10.08 7.94 -7.43
CA PHE A 133 9.71 8.72 -6.25
C PHE A 133 9.90 7.91 -4.95
N ILE A 134 9.36 6.69 -4.91
CA ILE A 134 9.51 5.80 -3.75
C ILE A 134 10.99 5.49 -3.49
N GLN A 135 11.76 5.19 -4.53
CA GLN A 135 13.20 4.96 -4.45
C GLN A 135 13.94 6.15 -3.83
N ALA A 136 13.65 7.37 -4.30
CA ALA A 136 14.26 8.58 -3.78
C ALA A 136 13.91 8.83 -2.31
N CYS A 137 12.66 8.55 -1.91
CA CYS A 137 12.23 8.66 -0.51
C CYS A 137 12.98 7.69 0.42
N LEU A 138 13.30 6.49 -0.06
CA LEU A 138 13.98 5.46 0.74
C LEU A 138 15.51 5.63 0.79
N LYS A 139 16.09 6.50 -0.05
CA LYS A 139 17.55 6.64 -0.25
C LYS A 139 18.21 5.33 -0.75
N GLU A 140 17.49 4.55 -1.54
CA GLU A 140 17.95 3.26 -2.05
C GLU A 140 18.55 3.39 -3.46
N GLU A 141 19.67 2.70 -3.71
CA GLU A 141 20.30 2.68 -5.04
C GLU A 141 19.40 1.99 -6.08
N LYS A 142 18.62 0.99 -5.66
CA LYS A 142 17.73 0.22 -6.54
C LYS A 142 16.44 -0.11 -5.81
N LEU A 143 15.33 -0.01 -6.55
CA LEU A 143 14.01 -0.45 -6.11
C LEU A 143 13.46 -1.41 -7.16
N TYR A 144 13.07 -2.60 -6.72
CA TYR A 144 12.52 -3.63 -7.59
C TYR A 144 11.04 -3.85 -7.26
N LYS A 145 10.24 -4.09 -8.29
CA LYS A 145 8.89 -4.62 -8.11
C LYS A 145 8.98 -6.03 -7.53
N TYR A 146 7.98 -6.40 -6.74
CA TYR A 146 7.89 -7.75 -6.22
C TYR A 146 7.71 -8.74 -7.38
N ALA A 147 8.47 -9.84 -7.37
CA ALA A 147 8.63 -10.71 -8.53
C ALA A 147 7.46 -11.68 -8.75
N ASP A 148 6.66 -11.94 -7.72
CA ASP A 148 5.51 -12.85 -7.83
C ASP A 148 4.40 -12.20 -8.67
N PRO A 149 4.05 -12.77 -9.84
CA PRO A 149 3.03 -12.22 -10.72
C PRO A 149 1.62 -12.21 -10.10
N LEU A 150 1.38 -12.97 -9.03
CA LEU A 150 0.09 -13.02 -8.33
C LEU A 150 0.01 -12.08 -7.12
N SER A 151 1.16 -11.65 -6.59
CA SER A 151 1.25 -10.94 -5.31
C SER A 151 1.99 -9.60 -5.41
N TYR A 152 2.37 -9.15 -6.62
CA TYR A 152 3.09 -7.89 -6.79
C TYR A 152 2.29 -6.65 -6.36
N ILE A 153 0.96 -6.79 -6.32
CA ILE A 153 0.06 -5.86 -5.67
C ILE A 153 -0.80 -6.62 -4.66
N ALA A 154 -0.82 -6.13 -3.43
CA ALA A 154 -1.55 -6.73 -2.32
C ALA A 154 -2.83 -5.94 -2.06
N PHE A 155 -3.97 -6.42 -2.60
CA PHE A 155 -5.26 -5.79 -2.37
C PHE A 155 -6.01 -6.51 -1.26
N ASN A 156 -6.00 -5.89 -0.08
CA ASN A 156 -6.63 -6.43 1.12
C ASN A 156 -8.08 -5.96 1.23
N VAL A 157 -8.99 -6.90 1.50
CA VAL A 157 -10.40 -6.64 1.78
C VAL A 157 -10.67 -7.00 3.22
N ILE A 158 -11.05 -6.01 4.02
CA ILE A 158 -11.33 -6.18 5.44
C ILE A 158 -12.79 -5.79 5.67
N LYS A 159 -13.65 -6.79 5.90
CA LYS A 159 -15.08 -6.61 6.18
C LYS A 159 -15.32 -6.29 7.66
N PRO A 160 -16.51 -5.79 8.03
CA PRO A 160 -16.88 -5.62 9.43
C PRO A 160 -16.65 -6.90 10.25
N GLY A 161 -16.00 -6.75 11.40
CA GLY A 161 -15.63 -7.87 12.29
C GLY A 161 -14.40 -8.67 11.85
N GLN A 162 -13.74 -8.30 10.74
CA GLN A 162 -12.50 -8.93 10.33
C GLN A 162 -11.28 -8.17 10.82
N GLU A 163 -10.20 -8.91 11.06
CA GLU A 163 -8.93 -8.39 11.55
C GLU A 163 -7.80 -8.71 10.56
N PHE A 164 -6.87 -7.76 10.46
CA PHE A 164 -5.57 -7.97 9.85
C PHE A 164 -4.51 -7.74 10.92
N PRO A 165 -4.11 -8.80 11.64
CA PRO A 165 -3.40 -8.67 12.91
C PRO A 165 -1.97 -8.19 12.73
N TRP A 166 -1.30 -7.91 13.86
CA TRP A 166 0.12 -7.59 13.90
C TRP A 166 0.94 -8.63 13.13
N HIS A 167 1.75 -8.15 12.20
CA HIS A 167 2.65 -8.98 11.42
C HIS A 167 3.83 -8.17 10.93
N PHE A 168 4.85 -8.92 10.54
CA PHE A 168 5.97 -8.41 9.80
C PHE A 168 5.76 -8.62 8.31
N ASP A 169 5.95 -7.56 7.52
CA ASP A 169 6.08 -7.70 6.07
C ASP A 169 7.39 -8.42 5.73
N ASN A 170 7.32 -9.32 4.76
CA ASN A 170 8.49 -9.98 4.17
C ASN A 170 9.24 -9.07 3.18
N ASN A 171 8.63 -7.93 2.81
CA ASN A 171 9.19 -6.95 1.91
C ASN A 171 10.04 -5.93 2.66
N HIS A 172 11.12 -5.46 2.02
CA HIS A 172 11.97 -4.36 2.52
C HIS A 172 11.20 -3.03 2.63
N VAL A 173 10.27 -2.80 1.72
CA VAL A 173 9.34 -1.67 1.74
C VAL A 173 7.93 -2.13 1.42
N SER A 174 6.95 -1.53 2.11
CA SER A 174 5.55 -1.57 1.71
C SER A 174 5.03 -0.16 1.43
N VAL A 175 4.26 -0.04 0.35
CA VAL A 175 3.49 1.15 0.01
C VAL A 175 2.02 0.80 0.13
N THR A 176 1.29 1.53 0.97
CA THR A 176 -0.14 1.29 1.19
C THR A 176 -0.93 2.49 0.72
N VAL A 177 -1.88 2.27 -0.18
CA VAL A 177 -2.90 3.25 -0.60
C VAL A 177 -4.23 2.81 -0.01
N ILE A 178 -4.86 3.67 0.80
CA ILE A 178 -6.17 3.37 1.40
C ILE A 178 -7.26 3.81 0.43
N THR A 179 -7.92 2.89 -0.28
CA THR A 179 -8.96 3.30 -1.26
C THR A 179 -10.32 3.60 -0.63
N GLN A 180 -10.54 3.11 0.60
CA GLN A 180 -11.75 3.37 1.38
C GLN A 180 -11.40 3.42 2.86
N ALA A 181 -11.66 4.55 3.51
CA ALA A 181 -11.50 4.68 4.96
C ALA A 181 -12.66 3.96 5.70
N PRO A 182 -12.38 3.32 6.85
CA PRO A 182 -13.43 2.74 7.68
C PRO A 182 -14.25 3.83 8.38
N GLU A 183 -15.54 3.56 8.64
CA GLU A 183 -16.37 4.45 9.47
C GLU A 183 -15.98 4.36 10.95
N LYS A 184 -15.61 3.17 11.43
CA LYS A 184 -15.15 2.88 12.79
C LYS A 184 -14.18 1.71 12.78
N GLY A 185 -13.17 1.75 13.66
CA GLY A 185 -12.14 0.71 13.70
C GLY A 185 -11.20 0.82 12.50
N GLY A 186 -10.59 -0.30 12.09
CA GLY A 186 -9.68 -0.34 10.95
C GLY A 186 -8.49 0.62 11.09
N ILE A 187 -8.08 0.90 12.33
CA ILE A 187 -6.96 1.78 12.63
C ILE A 187 -5.69 1.09 12.18
N PHE A 188 -4.88 1.77 11.37
CA PHE A 188 -3.54 1.30 11.04
C PHE A 188 -2.62 1.58 12.22
N GLU A 189 -2.24 0.51 12.92
CA GLU A 189 -1.26 0.55 13.99
C GLU A 189 0.11 0.13 13.48
N TYR A 190 1.15 0.80 13.97
CA TYR A 190 2.51 0.58 13.54
C TYR A 190 3.50 0.87 14.66
N CYS A 191 4.55 0.06 14.74
CA CYS A 191 5.65 0.22 15.67
C CYS A 191 6.97 0.04 14.92
N HIS A 192 7.82 1.07 14.95
CA HIS A 192 9.12 1.04 14.28
C HIS A 192 10.22 0.50 15.20
N ASN A 193 11.34 0.08 14.60
CA ASN A 193 12.55 -0.36 15.30
C ASN A 193 12.35 -1.55 16.27
N ILE A 194 11.32 -2.36 16.06
CA ILE A 194 11.02 -3.54 16.88
C ILE A 194 11.77 -4.81 16.45
N ARG A 195 12.62 -4.73 15.43
CA ARG A 195 13.55 -5.80 15.05
C ARG A 195 14.92 -5.50 15.64
N SER A 196 15.40 -6.37 16.53
CA SER A 196 16.77 -6.33 17.06
C SER A 196 17.58 -7.53 16.57
N GLY A 197 18.77 -7.30 16.01
CA GLY A 197 19.74 -8.35 15.65
C GLY A 197 19.75 -8.77 14.18
N ALA A 198 20.81 -9.51 13.79
CA ALA A 198 21.18 -9.93 12.43
C ALA A 198 20.21 -10.90 11.71
N SER A 199 18.91 -10.84 12.05
CA SER A 199 17.88 -11.37 11.16
C SER A 199 17.95 -10.60 9.83
N GLN A 200 17.82 -11.29 8.71
CA GLN A 200 18.11 -10.79 7.35
C GLN A 200 17.20 -9.62 6.88
N PHE A 201 16.39 -9.05 7.78
CA PHE A 201 15.32 -8.10 7.49
C PHE A 201 15.41 -6.81 8.35
N CYS A 202 16.63 -6.32 8.64
CA CYS A 202 16.89 -5.29 9.66
C CYS A 202 16.30 -3.88 9.42
N LYS A 203 15.56 -3.61 8.33
CA LYS A 203 14.86 -2.31 8.12
C LYS A 203 13.59 -2.54 7.33
N ASN A 204 12.42 -2.40 7.96
CA ASN A 204 11.14 -2.33 7.24
C ASN A 204 10.67 -0.87 7.25
N ASN A 205 10.93 -0.16 6.16
CA ASN A 205 10.40 1.18 5.94
C ASN A 205 8.99 1.07 5.36
N LYS A 206 8.04 1.86 5.88
CA LYS A 206 6.68 1.91 5.33
C LYS A 206 6.39 3.29 4.76
N ILE A 207 5.87 3.35 3.54
CA ILE A 207 5.31 4.59 2.99
C ILE A 207 3.81 4.40 2.93
N MET A 208 3.09 5.05 3.82
CA MET A 208 1.63 5.03 3.82
C MET A 208 1.11 6.26 3.09
N ILE A 209 0.53 6.00 1.93
CA ILE A 209 -0.18 6.99 1.15
C ILE A 209 -1.59 7.08 1.75
N TYR A 210 -1.73 7.99 2.72
CA TYR A 210 -2.99 8.19 3.42
C TYR A 210 -3.98 8.88 2.50
N LEU A 211 -5.21 8.38 2.52
CA LEU A 211 -6.23 8.89 1.64
C LEU A 211 -7.50 9.09 2.45
N ARG A 212 -7.99 10.34 2.39
CA ARG A 212 -9.11 10.81 3.19
C ARG A 212 -10.27 11.01 2.25
N ILE A 213 -11.28 10.14 2.31
CA ILE A 213 -12.65 10.52 1.94
C ILE A 213 -13.63 10.01 2.99
N THR A 214 -14.40 10.97 3.49
CA THR A 214 -15.57 10.84 4.35
C THR A 214 -16.75 10.35 3.50
N TYR A 215 -17.56 9.41 3.97
CA TYR A 215 -18.87 9.15 3.37
C TYR A 215 -20.00 9.33 4.37
N LEU A 216 -21.07 9.96 3.88
CA LEU A 216 -22.40 9.89 4.49
C LEU A 216 -22.83 8.43 4.57
N SER A 217 -23.30 8.05 5.74
CA SER A 217 -24.06 6.85 6.03
C SER A 217 -25.15 6.64 4.98
N ILE A 218 -25.35 5.39 4.57
CA ILE A 218 -26.66 4.96 4.06
C ILE A 218 -27.61 4.86 5.26
#